data_AF-A0A7X6D339-F1
#
_entry.id   AF-A0A7X6D339-F1
#
_cell.length_a   1.000
_cell.length_b   1.000
_cell.length_c   1.000
_cell.angle_alpha   90.00
_cell.angle_beta   90.00
_cell.angle_gamma   90.00
#
_symmetry.space_group_name_H-M   'P 1'
#
loop_
_entity.id
_entity.type
_entity.pdbx_description
1 polymer ?
#
loop_
_entity_poly.entity_id
_entity_poly.type
_entity_poly.pdbx_seq_one_letter_code
_entity_poly.pdbx_strand_id
1 'polypeptide(L)'
;MVGVDVVDHRAADGRRWPGTRTAAECRADDDVPVTTLAGVDADEGLRLLEPRVARATWLDRSEFLLASFGARPEWLRAACVSPLLGDTAEPPAGGPAPGGGAEPLPRRYAVAFAPEHGGHAVAWAARHRVRLLAPSAAVTALAADKVAALDLFREAGVAVPEHTVVPARDRSPAAAYWPAHWERAVLQRRENNLLGRGTFPLSSPAELADALRRLPDRSLRLSRYLPGLSLTAGGCVGADRTVVTAVSHQLVGLPQLGAGWGTHCGNQLVGPADIGAGRYAAARDAAHAVGEVLRARGYRGVFGLDLLAPDDGADVAPDAVTDGSGAVPGGAVPGEAGDGGAGDSSGGRVVAVEINPRFQTVLALVQAAERHAGLLPSLGLHVLAHLLPELPPVREVTTPPPRLSQVVVHADRAATLAALPEPGRYRLAPADSAAEWLCAADHGPLTGAAPDEALWWPHAAPGPVAAGDEVLLAQFNGWSAALEPRPRLSPAALRWTIAARAALREEP
;
A
#
# COMPACT_ATOMS: atom_id res chain seq x y z
N MET A 1 4.58 33.24 -6.00
CA MET A 1 3.23 32.68 -5.77
C MET A 1 2.46 32.76 -7.07
N VAL A 2 2.50 31.69 -7.87
CA VAL A 2 1.60 31.54 -9.02
C VAL A 2 0.31 30.95 -8.44
N GLY A 3 -0.81 31.65 -8.61
CA GLY A 3 -2.11 31.18 -8.15
C GLY A 3 -2.44 29.86 -8.83
N VAL A 4 -2.50 28.79 -8.06
CA VAL A 4 -3.10 27.53 -8.51
C VAL A 4 -4.60 27.74 -8.43
N ASP A 5 -5.26 27.86 -9.58
CA ASP A 5 -6.71 27.80 -9.63
C ASP A 5 -7.16 26.42 -9.16
N VAL A 6 -7.55 26.36 -7.88
CA VAL A 6 -8.19 25.18 -7.31
C VAL A 6 -9.59 25.13 -7.92
N VAL A 7 -9.79 24.18 -8.83
CA VAL A 7 -11.13 23.86 -9.35
C VAL A 7 -11.98 23.39 -8.16
N ASP A 8 -12.88 24.26 -7.69
CA ASP A 8 -13.78 23.97 -6.58
C ASP A 8 -14.86 22.99 -7.05
N HIS A 9 -14.64 21.69 -6.83
CA HIS A 9 -15.62 20.64 -7.09
C HIS A 9 -16.70 20.56 -6.01
N ARG A 10 -17.32 21.70 -5.65
CA ARG A 10 -18.59 21.68 -4.93
C ARG A 10 -19.69 21.25 -5.91
N ALA A 11 -20.60 20.38 -5.47
CA ALA A 11 -21.91 20.32 -6.11
C ALA A 11 -22.49 21.74 -6.06
N ALA A 12 -22.97 22.24 -7.20
CA ALA A 12 -23.40 23.64 -7.38
C ALA A 12 -24.57 24.06 -6.46
N ASP A 13 -25.13 23.15 -5.66
CA ASP A 13 -26.34 23.33 -4.88
C ASP A 13 -26.13 23.30 -3.35
N GLY A 14 -24.90 23.16 -2.86
CA GLY A 14 -24.62 23.13 -1.42
C GLY A 14 -25.22 21.94 -0.67
N ARG A 15 -25.71 20.90 -1.38
CA ARG A 15 -26.23 19.70 -0.72
C ARG A 15 -25.08 18.84 -0.20
N ARG A 16 -25.29 18.31 1.01
CA ARG A 16 -24.44 17.26 1.59
C ARG A 16 -24.38 16.09 0.62
N TRP A 17 -23.19 15.48 0.48
CA TRP A 17 -23.05 14.25 -0.27
C TRP A 17 -23.96 13.17 0.33
N PRO A 18 -24.85 12.53 -0.46
CA PRO A 18 -25.63 11.40 0.02
C PRO A 18 -24.67 10.30 0.48
N GLY A 19 -24.75 9.89 1.75
CA GLY A 19 -23.89 8.83 2.31
C GLY A 19 -22.96 9.26 3.46
N THR A 20 -22.88 10.55 3.82
CA THR A 20 -22.14 10.99 5.02
C THR A 20 -22.94 10.71 6.30
N ARG A 21 -22.89 9.47 6.79
CA ARG A 21 -23.38 9.10 8.13
C ARG A 21 -22.47 9.71 9.19
N THR A 22 -23.07 10.29 10.23
CA THR A 22 -22.34 10.62 11.46
C THR A 22 -21.96 9.33 12.18
N ALA A 23 -20.88 9.33 12.97
CA ALA A 23 -20.45 8.16 13.72
C ALA A 23 -21.52 7.60 14.69
N ALA A 24 -22.56 8.38 15.00
CA ALA A 24 -23.70 7.96 15.81
C ALA A 24 -24.72 7.09 15.03
N GLU A 25 -24.79 7.22 13.70
CA GLU A 25 -25.80 6.58 12.83
C GLU A 25 -25.40 5.18 12.34
N CYS A 26 -24.17 4.72 12.61
CA CYS A 26 -23.66 3.41 12.15
C CYS A 26 -23.88 2.25 13.15
N ARG A 27 -24.75 2.38 14.17
CA ARG A 27 -24.81 1.44 15.30
C ARG A 27 -25.96 0.41 15.29
N ALA A 28 -26.69 0.22 14.20
CA ALA A 28 -28.01 -0.45 14.26
C ALA A 28 -28.21 -1.73 13.40
N ASP A 29 -27.17 -2.38 12.88
CA ASP A 29 -27.30 -3.71 12.26
C ASP A 29 -26.53 -4.77 13.06
N ASP A 30 -27.25 -5.85 13.42
CA ASP A 30 -26.95 -6.82 14.47
C ASP A 30 -25.97 -7.97 14.06
N ASP A 31 -25.10 -8.30 15.02
CA ASP A 31 -24.64 -9.63 15.48
C ASP A 31 -23.74 -10.59 14.68
N VAL A 32 -23.14 -10.22 13.54
CA VAL A 32 -21.94 -10.95 13.08
C VAL A 32 -20.68 -10.20 13.50
N PRO A 33 -19.85 -10.73 14.42
CA PRO A 33 -18.57 -10.11 14.75
C PRO A 33 -17.67 -10.14 13.51
N VAL A 34 -17.48 -8.98 12.88
CA VAL A 34 -16.61 -8.86 11.71
C VAL A 34 -15.15 -8.89 12.17
N THR A 35 -14.41 -9.92 11.76
CA THR A 35 -12.97 -10.02 11.98
C THR A 35 -12.26 -8.81 11.37
N THR A 36 -11.52 -8.09 12.20
CA THR A 36 -10.81 -6.85 11.81
C THR A 36 -9.35 -7.12 11.53
N LEU A 37 -8.74 -8.08 12.24
CA LEU A 37 -7.35 -8.49 12.05
C LEU A 37 -7.24 -10.00 12.18
N ALA A 38 -6.36 -10.60 11.37
CA ALA A 38 -5.98 -12.00 11.49
C ALA A 38 -4.46 -12.08 11.49
N GLY A 39 -3.88 -12.88 12.38
CA GLY A 39 -2.43 -13.00 12.50
C GLY A 39 -1.99 -14.16 13.37
N VAL A 40 -0.69 -14.39 13.42
CA VAL A 40 -0.07 -15.30 14.39
C VAL A 40 0.02 -14.59 15.73
N ASP A 41 -0.19 -15.30 16.83
CA ASP A 41 0.04 -14.73 18.18
C ASP A 41 1.48 -14.21 18.33
N ALA A 42 1.65 -13.03 18.95
CA ALA A 42 2.95 -12.37 19.01
C ALA A 42 4.01 -13.18 19.76
N ASP A 43 3.65 -13.73 20.92
CA ASP A 43 4.59 -14.47 21.77
C ASP A 43 4.97 -15.78 21.11
N GLU A 44 3.99 -16.49 20.54
CA GLU A 44 4.24 -17.71 19.78
C GLU A 44 5.13 -17.47 18.56
N GLY A 45 4.84 -16.42 17.80
CA GLY A 45 5.62 -16.04 16.63
C GLY A 45 7.07 -15.71 16.97
N LEU A 46 7.30 -14.91 18.02
CA LEU A 46 8.64 -14.55 18.49
C LEU A 46 9.42 -15.77 19.01
N ARG A 47 8.76 -16.65 19.78
CA ARG A 47 9.33 -17.91 20.27
C ARG A 47 9.77 -18.84 19.13
N LEU A 48 9.04 -18.84 18.01
CA LEU A 48 9.42 -19.62 16.82
C LEU A 48 10.57 -18.99 16.04
N LEU A 49 10.64 -17.66 15.98
CA LEU A 49 11.71 -16.91 15.28
C LEU A 49 13.06 -17.02 16.00
N GLU A 50 13.06 -16.94 17.34
CA GLU A 50 14.28 -16.90 18.17
C GLU A 50 15.30 -18.02 17.84
N PRO A 51 14.95 -19.32 17.80
CA PRO A 51 15.93 -20.36 17.47
C PRO A 51 16.31 -20.41 15.98
N ARG A 52 15.57 -19.73 15.10
CA ARG A 52 15.72 -19.80 13.62
C ARG A 52 16.46 -18.61 13.04
N VAL A 53 16.48 -17.49 13.75
CA VAL A 53 17.01 -16.20 13.28
C VAL A 53 18.07 -15.71 14.26
N ALA A 54 19.34 -15.91 13.92
CA ALA A 54 20.43 -15.28 14.64
C ALA A 54 20.50 -13.78 14.32
N ARG A 55 20.21 -13.41 13.07
CA ARG A 55 20.11 -12.01 12.63
C ARG A 55 19.22 -11.88 11.40
N ALA A 56 18.35 -10.90 11.37
CA ALA A 56 17.67 -10.44 10.17
C ALA A 56 17.93 -8.94 9.98
N THR A 57 18.31 -8.52 8.77
CA THR A 57 18.53 -7.10 8.46
C THR A 57 17.44 -6.62 7.51
N TRP A 58 16.62 -5.68 7.98
CA TRP A 58 15.66 -4.92 7.19
C TRP A 58 16.39 -3.93 6.28
N LEU A 59 16.15 -4.02 4.98
CA LEU A 59 16.76 -3.19 3.94
C LEU A 59 15.70 -2.23 3.38
N ASP A 60 15.81 -0.96 3.76
CA ASP A 60 14.92 0.11 3.31
C ASP A 60 15.64 1.46 3.37
N ARG A 61 15.05 2.51 2.81
CA ARG A 61 15.55 3.89 2.92
C ARG A 61 15.24 4.55 4.26
N SER A 62 14.34 3.98 5.05
CA SER A 62 13.90 4.52 6.34
C SER A 62 13.52 3.40 7.32
N GLU A 63 13.62 3.67 8.62
CA GLU A 63 13.33 2.69 9.68
C GLU A 63 11.84 2.67 10.10
N PHE A 64 10.96 3.42 9.44
CA PHE A 64 9.55 3.60 9.87
C PHE A 64 8.79 2.27 10.06
N LEU A 65 8.98 1.31 9.16
CA LEU A 65 8.36 0.00 9.28
C LEU A 65 8.92 -0.74 10.50
N LEU A 66 10.24 -0.67 10.70
CA LEU A 66 10.87 -1.35 11.81
C LEU A 66 10.49 -0.76 13.17
N ALA A 67 10.35 0.56 13.27
CA ALA A 67 9.87 1.20 14.50
C ALA A 67 8.44 0.77 14.87
N SER A 68 7.62 0.46 13.87
CA SER A 68 6.27 -0.07 14.07
C SER A 68 6.23 -1.54 14.51
N PHE A 69 7.36 -2.26 14.45
CA PHE A 69 7.48 -3.62 15.00
C PHE A 69 7.34 -3.62 16.53
N GLY A 70 7.72 -2.52 17.18
CA GLY A 70 7.65 -2.36 18.62
C GLY A 70 8.96 -2.62 19.34
N ALA A 71 8.92 -3.31 20.49
CA ALA A 71 10.14 -3.68 21.21
C ALA A 71 10.98 -4.58 20.30
N ARG A 72 12.07 -4.03 19.77
CA ARG A 72 12.87 -4.64 18.73
C ARG A 72 13.62 -5.85 19.29
N PRO A 73 13.41 -7.07 18.78
CA PRO A 73 14.19 -8.22 19.19
C PRO A 73 15.67 -8.03 18.85
N GLU A 74 16.55 -8.61 19.66
CA GLU A 74 18.00 -8.50 19.46
C GLU A 74 18.48 -9.08 18.13
N TRP A 75 17.71 -9.93 17.47
CA TRP A 75 18.08 -10.47 16.15
C TRP A 75 17.69 -9.53 14.99
N LEU A 76 16.80 -8.56 15.19
CA LEU A 76 16.29 -7.72 14.12
C LEU A 76 17.12 -6.44 14.01
N ARG A 77 17.67 -6.16 12.82
CA ARG A 77 18.51 -5.01 12.50
C ARG A 77 17.97 -4.26 11.28
N ALA A 78 18.42 -3.04 11.05
CA ALA A 78 18.10 -2.22 9.90
C ALA A 78 19.41 -1.83 9.23
N ALA A 79 19.36 -1.66 7.92
CA ALA A 79 20.40 -1.05 7.14
C ALA A 79 19.73 -0.16 6.11
N CYS A 80 20.20 1.08 6.01
CA CYS A 80 19.72 1.98 4.99
C CYS A 80 20.23 1.51 3.62
N VAL A 81 19.33 1.00 2.78
CA VAL A 81 19.63 0.52 1.43
C VAL A 81 18.58 1.07 0.49
N SER A 82 19.00 1.96 -0.41
CA SER A 82 18.12 2.57 -1.38
C SER A 82 18.85 2.89 -2.67
N PRO A 83 18.29 2.55 -3.84
CA PRO A 83 18.82 3.05 -5.12
C PRO A 83 18.78 4.58 -5.20
N LEU A 84 17.92 5.25 -4.42
CA LEU A 84 17.79 6.71 -4.41
C LEU A 84 18.91 7.42 -3.62
N LEU A 85 19.66 6.69 -2.79
CA LEU A 85 20.76 7.27 -2.01
C LEU A 85 22.11 7.23 -2.75
N GLY A 86 22.14 6.69 -3.98
CA GLY A 86 23.36 6.42 -4.73
C GLY A 86 24.24 5.33 -4.08
N ASP A 87 25.33 4.95 -4.73
CA ASP A 87 26.34 4.00 -4.18
C ASP A 87 27.14 4.58 -2.98
N THR A 88 26.67 5.68 -2.38
CA THR A 88 27.42 6.53 -1.44
C THR A 88 27.56 5.94 -0.03
N ALA A 89 26.86 4.86 0.28
CA ALA A 89 27.16 4.11 1.51
C ALA A 89 28.48 3.35 1.31
N GLU A 90 29.59 4.04 1.56
CA GLU A 90 30.88 3.39 1.78
C GLU A 90 30.67 2.25 2.80
N PRO A 91 31.12 1.03 2.48
CA PRO A 91 30.98 -0.08 3.41
C PRO A 91 31.69 0.29 4.72
N PRO A 92 31.21 -0.19 5.89
CA PRO A 92 32.02 -0.12 7.10
C PRO A 92 33.39 -0.74 6.78
N ALA A 93 34.44 0.08 6.91
CA ALA A 93 35.78 -0.28 6.51
C ALA A 93 36.21 -1.59 7.21
N GLY A 94 36.56 -2.62 6.42
CA GLY A 94 37.18 -3.85 6.93
C GLY A 94 36.54 -5.19 6.53
N GLY A 95 35.50 -5.21 5.70
CA GLY A 95 35.00 -6.47 5.13
C GLY A 95 35.90 -6.99 4.00
N PRO A 96 36.29 -8.28 3.97
CA PRO A 96 37.02 -8.84 2.84
C PRO A 96 36.20 -8.66 1.54
N ALA A 97 36.89 -8.33 0.44
CA ALA A 97 36.27 -8.19 -0.87
C ALA A 97 35.47 -9.46 -1.22
N PRO A 98 34.34 -9.34 -1.95
CA PRO A 98 33.51 -10.49 -2.35
C PRO A 98 34.26 -11.35 -3.38
N GLY A 99 35.19 -12.17 -2.91
CA GLY A 99 35.84 -13.22 -3.67
C GLY A 99 35.09 -14.53 -3.49
N GLY A 100 34.40 -15.00 -4.54
CA GLY A 100 34.07 -16.40 -4.81
C GLY A 100 33.18 -17.16 -3.81
N GLY A 101 31.94 -17.45 -4.21
CA GLY A 101 31.22 -18.71 -3.90
C GLY A 101 30.97 -19.10 -2.44
N ALA A 102 31.26 -18.24 -1.47
CA ALA A 102 31.24 -18.64 -0.07
C ALA A 102 29.80 -18.73 0.47
N GLU A 103 29.43 -19.88 1.05
CA GLU A 103 28.06 -20.18 1.48
C GLU A 103 27.49 -19.11 2.44
N PRO A 104 26.16 -18.83 2.39
CA PRO A 104 25.50 -17.95 3.34
C PRO A 104 25.70 -18.40 4.78
N LEU A 105 25.89 -17.45 5.69
CA LEU A 105 25.99 -17.76 7.11
C LEU A 105 24.64 -18.31 7.62
N PRO A 106 24.66 -19.41 8.39
CA PRO A 106 23.43 -20.02 8.87
C PRO A 106 22.64 -19.03 9.73
N ARG A 107 21.31 -19.03 9.57
CA ARG A 107 20.36 -18.22 10.35
C ARG A 107 20.57 -16.70 10.28
N ARG A 108 21.27 -16.21 9.24
CA ARG A 108 21.42 -14.78 8.95
C ARG A 108 20.69 -14.42 7.66
N TYR A 109 19.84 -13.41 7.75
CA TYR A 109 18.92 -13.05 6.68
C TYR A 109 18.95 -11.56 6.35
N ALA A 110 18.57 -11.24 5.13
CA ALA A 110 18.15 -9.92 4.68
C ALA A 110 16.66 -9.96 4.34
N VAL A 111 15.94 -8.86 4.60
CA VAL A 111 14.54 -8.68 4.20
C VAL A 111 14.46 -7.32 3.54
N ALA A 112 13.93 -7.24 2.32
CA ALA A 112 13.86 -5.98 1.57
C ALA A 112 12.42 -5.46 1.50
N PHE A 113 12.27 -4.14 1.65
CA PHE A 113 10.97 -3.46 1.50
C PHE A 113 10.36 -3.67 0.12
N ALA A 114 11.21 -3.57 -0.91
CA ALA A 114 10.77 -3.43 -2.27
C ALA A 114 11.65 -4.25 -3.22
N PRO A 115 11.09 -5.16 -4.03
CA PRO A 115 11.81 -5.82 -5.12
C PRO A 115 12.31 -4.81 -6.17
N GLU A 116 11.72 -3.61 -6.25
CA GLU A 116 12.17 -2.49 -7.09
C GLU A 116 13.41 -1.75 -6.56
N HIS A 117 14.00 -2.17 -5.44
CA HIS A 117 15.39 -1.80 -5.10
C HIS A 117 16.40 -2.41 -6.10
N GLY A 118 15.95 -2.83 -7.29
CA GLY A 118 16.73 -3.46 -8.33
C GLY A 118 17.55 -4.64 -7.80
N GLY A 119 18.72 -4.81 -8.38
CA GLY A 119 19.71 -5.77 -7.87
C GLY A 119 20.33 -5.37 -6.52
N HIS A 120 20.00 -4.21 -5.91
CA HIS A 120 20.72 -3.73 -4.73
C HIS A 120 20.51 -4.61 -3.50
N ALA A 121 19.28 -5.06 -3.22
CA ALA A 121 19.03 -5.97 -2.10
C ALA A 121 19.75 -7.32 -2.29
N VAL A 122 19.77 -7.84 -3.52
CA VAL A 122 20.48 -9.06 -3.88
C VAL A 122 22.00 -8.87 -3.74
N ALA A 123 22.53 -7.77 -4.26
CA ALA A 123 23.95 -7.42 -4.17
C ALA A 123 24.39 -7.21 -2.71
N TRP A 124 23.55 -6.56 -1.90
CA TRP A 124 23.78 -6.39 -0.47
C TRP A 124 23.80 -7.74 0.23
N ALA A 125 22.80 -8.60 0.00
CA ALA A 125 22.72 -9.92 0.61
C ALA A 125 23.93 -10.80 0.24
N ALA A 126 24.36 -10.77 -1.03
CA ALA A 126 25.54 -11.48 -1.52
C ALA A 126 26.82 -10.96 -0.85
N ARG A 127 27.01 -9.63 -0.79
CA ARG A 127 28.17 -8.98 -0.16
C ARG A 127 28.29 -9.33 1.32
N HIS A 128 27.16 -9.39 2.03
CA HIS A 128 27.11 -9.71 3.46
C HIS A 128 26.99 -11.21 3.75
N ARG A 129 26.99 -12.07 2.71
CA ARG A 129 26.84 -13.53 2.81
C ARG A 129 25.63 -13.94 3.65
N VAL A 130 24.49 -13.31 3.40
CA VAL A 130 23.21 -13.64 4.04
C VAL A 130 22.18 -14.06 3.01
N ARG A 131 21.19 -14.85 3.42
CA ARG A 131 20.07 -15.23 2.55
C ARG A 131 19.06 -14.10 2.48
N LEU A 132 18.73 -13.65 1.28
CA LEU A 132 17.61 -12.72 1.07
C LEU A 132 16.28 -13.49 1.19
N LEU A 133 15.42 -13.05 2.10
CA LEU A 133 14.03 -13.47 2.21
C LEU A 133 13.21 -12.53 1.34
N ALA A 134 12.95 -12.97 0.11
CA ALA A 134 12.15 -12.26 -0.86
C ALA A 134 11.33 -13.27 -1.67
N PRO A 135 10.15 -12.89 -2.18
CA PRO A 135 9.40 -13.73 -3.10
C PRO A 135 10.17 -13.99 -4.39
N SER A 136 9.78 -15.05 -5.12
CA SER A 136 10.34 -15.37 -6.44
C SER A 136 10.27 -14.17 -7.39
N ALA A 137 11.39 -13.81 -8.01
CA ALA A 137 11.47 -12.67 -8.92
C ALA A 137 10.49 -12.78 -10.10
N ALA A 138 10.28 -13.99 -10.64
CA ALA A 138 9.38 -14.21 -11.77
C ALA A 138 7.92 -13.90 -11.40
N VAL A 139 7.49 -14.37 -10.24
CA VAL A 139 6.12 -14.19 -9.76
C VAL A 139 5.89 -12.75 -9.26
N THR A 140 6.90 -12.13 -8.67
CA THR A 140 6.89 -10.71 -8.31
C THR A 140 6.77 -9.83 -9.56
N ALA A 141 7.52 -10.12 -10.63
CA ALA A 141 7.44 -9.37 -11.87
C ALA A 141 6.05 -9.50 -12.52
N LEU A 142 5.47 -10.71 -12.48
CA LEU A 142 4.10 -10.94 -12.96
C LEU A 142 3.07 -10.11 -12.18
N ALA A 143 3.15 -10.14 -10.84
CA ALA A 143 2.24 -9.40 -9.98
C ALA A 143 2.40 -7.88 -10.10
N ALA A 144 3.62 -7.38 -10.29
CA ALA A 144 3.91 -5.94 -10.43
C ALA A 144 3.57 -5.37 -11.82
N ASP A 145 3.29 -6.18 -12.83
CA ASP A 145 2.89 -5.69 -14.16
C ASP A 145 1.37 -5.46 -14.20
N LYS A 146 0.94 -4.20 -14.34
CA LYS A 146 -0.49 -3.80 -14.32
C LYS A 146 -1.36 -4.44 -15.39
N VAL A 147 -0.75 -4.94 -16.47
CA VAL A 147 -1.45 -5.66 -17.54
C VAL A 147 -1.43 -7.15 -17.24
N ALA A 148 -0.29 -7.72 -16.84
CA ALA A 148 -0.21 -9.15 -16.56
C ALA A 148 -0.98 -9.56 -15.28
N ALA A 149 -1.08 -8.65 -14.30
CA ALA A 149 -1.86 -8.85 -13.09
C ALA A 149 -3.38 -9.02 -13.35
N LEU A 150 -3.88 -8.59 -14.51
CA LEU A 150 -5.29 -8.82 -14.90
C LEU A 150 -5.65 -10.30 -14.94
N ASP A 151 -4.70 -11.15 -15.36
CA ASP A 151 -4.91 -12.60 -15.38
C ASP A 151 -4.93 -13.19 -13.97
N LEU A 152 -4.13 -12.62 -13.04
CA LEU A 152 -4.14 -13.00 -11.62
C LEU A 152 -5.47 -12.64 -10.95
N PHE A 153 -6.00 -11.44 -11.25
CA PHE A 153 -7.31 -11.03 -10.74
C PHE A 153 -8.44 -11.90 -11.27
N ARG A 154 -8.41 -12.23 -12.57
CA ARG A 154 -9.39 -13.14 -13.19
C ARG A 154 -9.36 -14.52 -12.54
N GLU A 155 -8.18 -15.09 -12.35
CA GLU A 155 -8.02 -16.39 -11.68
C GLU A 155 -8.52 -16.35 -10.23
N ALA A 156 -8.32 -15.22 -9.54
CA ALA A 156 -8.80 -15.01 -8.19
C ALA A 156 -10.31 -14.75 -8.10
N GLY A 157 -11.01 -14.59 -9.24
CA GLY A 157 -12.41 -14.17 -9.25
C GLY A 157 -12.62 -12.76 -8.67
N VAL A 158 -11.60 -11.90 -8.76
CA VAL A 158 -11.67 -10.53 -8.26
C VAL A 158 -11.93 -9.58 -9.42
N ALA A 159 -13.06 -8.88 -9.37
CA ALA A 159 -13.46 -7.91 -10.37
C ALA A 159 -12.41 -6.81 -10.54
N VAL A 160 -12.27 -6.30 -11.77
CA VAL A 160 -11.41 -5.16 -12.11
C VAL A 160 -12.22 -4.09 -12.83
N PRO A 161 -11.80 -2.81 -12.84
CA PRO A 161 -12.41 -1.82 -13.72
C PRO A 161 -12.43 -2.31 -15.17
N GLU A 162 -13.52 -2.02 -15.88
CA GLU A 162 -13.61 -2.26 -17.32
C GLU A 162 -12.41 -1.63 -18.02
N HIS A 163 -11.74 -2.38 -18.89
CA HIS A 163 -10.46 -1.96 -19.44
C HIS A 163 -10.22 -2.50 -20.85
N THR A 164 -9.26 -1.86 -21.52
CA THR A 164 -8.65 -2.33 -22.74
C THR A 164 -7.13 -2.20 -22.64
N VAL A 165 -6.40 -3.09 -23.31
CA VAL A 165 -4.95 -3.05 -23.40
C VAL A 165 -4.57 -2.41 -24.72
N VAL A 166 -3.91 -1.25 -24.65
CA VAL A 166 -3.34 -0.60 -25.84
C VAL A 166 -1.98 -1.24 -26.14
N PRO A 167 -1.78 -1.82 -27.33
CA PRO A 167 -0.52 -2.47 -27.68
C PRO A 167 0.62 -1.45 -27.81
N ALA A 168 1.86 -1.94 -27.68
CA ALA A 168 3.05 -1.11 -27.84
C ALA A 168 3.23 -0.62 -29.29
N ARG A 169 2.94 -1.49 -30.25
CA ARG A 169 3.11 -1.28 -31.70
C ARG A 169 1.79 -1.46 -32.42
N ASP A 170 1.73 -1.00 -33.67
CA ASP A 170 0.59 -1.20 -34.58
C ASP A 170 -0.75 -0.73 -33.98
N ARG A 171 -0.70 0.40 -33.26
CA ARG A 171 -1.88 0.93 -32.56
C ARG A 171 -2.94 1.41 -33.55
N SER A 172 -4.18 1.00 -33.33
CA SER A 172 -5.36 1.66 -33.89
C SER A 172 -5.46 3.13 -33.41
N PRO A 173 -6.27 3.97 -34.09
CA PRO A 173 -6.59 5.31 -33.59
C PRO A 173 -7.22 5.29 -32.19
N ALA A 174 -7.00 6.34 -31.40
CA ALA A 174 -7.46 6.42 -30.00
C ALA A 174 -8.95 6.09 -29.79
N ALA A 175 -9.82 6.53 -30.72
CA ALA A 175 -11.26 6.25 -30.67
C ALA A 175 -11.61 4.75 -30.68
N ALA A 176 -10.76 3.89 -31.25
CA ALA A 176 -10.99 2.44 -31.26
C ALA A 176 -10.79 1.80 -29.87
N TYR A 177 -10.07 2.46 -28.97
CA TYR A 177 -9.85 2.00 -27.60
C TYR A 177 -10.79 2.65 -26.59
N TRP A 178 -11.66 3.58 -27.01
CA TRP A 178 -12.53 4.33 -26.11
C TRP A 178 -13.98 3.88 -26.30
N PRO A 179 -14.51 2.98 -25.44
CA PRO A 179 -15.92 2.61 -25.47
C PRO A 179 -16.85 3.83 -25.38
N ALA A 180 -17.92 3.80 -26.17
CA ALA A 180 -18.82 4.95 -26.30
C ALA A 180 -19.53 5.34 -24.99
N HIS A 181 -19.70 4.38 -24.07
CA HIS A 181 -20.29 4.62 -22.75
C HIS A 181 -19.31 5.12 -21.70
N TRP A 182 -18.02 5.29 -22.03
CA TRP A 182 -17.05 5.85 -21.11
C TRP A 182 -17.05 7.38 -21.18
N GLU A 183 -17.42 8.01 -20.07
CA GLU A 183 -17.27 9.46 -19.91
C GLU A 183 -15.83 9.87 -19.63
N ARG A 184 -15.11 9.03 -18.86
CA ARG A 184 -13.74 9.29 -18.40
C ARG A 184 -12.97 7.98 -18.31
N ALA A 185 -11.65 8.07 -18.44
CA ALA A 185 -10.75 6.93 -18.37
C ALA A 185 -9.51 7.24 -17.52
N VAL A 186 -8.79 6.19 -17.16
CA VAL A 186 -7.45 6.25 -16.57
C VAL A 186 -6.52 5.43 -17.44
N LEU A 187 -5.49 6.08 -17.97
CA LEU A 187 -4.42 5.43 -18.70
C LEU A 187 -3.26 5.14 -17.76
N GLN A 188 -2.78 3.90 -17.75
CA GLN A 188 -1.71 3.44 -16.90
C GLN A 188 -0.61 2.78 -17.72
N ARG A 189 0.63 3.08 -17.35
CA ARG A 189 1.79 2.30 -17.77
C ARG A 189 1.77 0.90 -17.13
N ARG A 190 2.44 -0.06 -17.76
CA ARG A 190 2.55 -1.44 -17.21
C ARG A 190 3.33 -1.50 -15.92
N GLU A 191 4.37 -0.68 -15.81
CA GLU A 191 5.27 -0.72 -14.68
C GLU A 191 4.60 -0.13 -13.43
N ASN A 192 4.60 -0.89 -12.33
CA ASN A 192 4.31 -0.38 -11.00
C ASN A 192 5.43 0.58 -10.53
N ASN A 193 5.16 1.34 -9.46
CA ASN A 193 6.13 2.11 -8.68
C ASN A 193 6.68 3.37 -9.37
N LEU A 194 5.87 3.99 -10.21
CA LEU A 194 6.19 5.27 -10.86
C LEU A 194 5.79 6.49 -10.02
N LEU A 195 5.50 6.35 -8.72
CA LEU A 195 5.04 7.43 -7.83
C LEU A 195 3.88 8.26 -8.43
N GLY A 196 2.96 7.58 -9.13
CA GLY A 196 1.86 8.22 -9.86
C GLY A 196 2.22 8.79 -11.24
N ARG A 197 3.50 8.95 -11.59
CA ARG A 197 3.96 9.47 -12.91
C ARG A 197 3.58 8.58 -14.09
N GLY A 198 3.15 7.34 -13.84
CA GLY A 198 2.67 6.40 -14.84
C GLY A 198 1.16 6.35 -15.00
N THR A 199 0.40 7.21 -14.32
CA THR A 199 -1.06 7.20 -14.27
C THR A 199 -1.61 8.54 -14.74
N PHE A 200 -2.45 8.51 -15.77
CA PHE A 200 -2.98 9.71 -16.42
C PHE A 200 -4.51 9.68 -16.40
N PRO A 201 -5.18 10.63 -15.71
CA PRO A 201 -6.62 10.80 -15.86
C PRO A 201 -6.92 11.36 -17.25
N LEU A 202 -7.93 10.81 -17.91
CA LEU A 202 -8.36 11.24 -19.25
C LEU A 202 -9.86 11.58 -19.22
N SER A 203 -10.20 12.70 -19.84
CA SER A 203 -11.57 13.21 -20.00
C SER A 203 -12.14 12.98 -21.41
N SER A 204 -11.30 12.58 -22.37
CA SER A 204 -11.75 12.40 -23.76
C SER A 204 -10.82 11.50 -24.59
N PRO A 205 -11.32 10.99 -25.74
CA PRO A 205 -10.49 10.31 -26.74
C PRO A 205 -9.35 11.17 -27.31
N ALA A 206 -9.51 12.49 -27.34
CA ALA A 206 -8.48 13.42 -27.82
C ALA A 206 -7.28 13.44 -26.85
N GLU A 207 -7.53 13.52 -25.54
CA GLU A 207 -6.48 13.41 -24.53
C GLU A 207 -5.78 12.05 -24.57
N LEU A 208 -6.52 10.97 -24.85
CA LEU A 208 -5.91 9.66 -25.10
C LEU A 208 -4.95 9.71 -26.29
N ALA A 209 -5.38 10.26 -27.43
CA ALA A 209 -4.51 10.39 -28.60
C ALA A 209 -3.21 11.16 -28.28
N ASP A 210 -3.30 12.22 -27.49
CA ASP A 210 -2.14 13.01 -27.06
C ASP A 210 -1.22 12.23 -26.12
N ALA A 211 -1.78 11.49 -25.16
CA ALA A 211 -1.02 10.61 -24.29
C ALA A 211 -0.30 9.50 -25.06
N LEU A 212 -0.97 8.87 -26.05
CA LEU A 212 -0.36 7.83 -26.88
C LEU A 212 0.82 8.35 -27.70
N ARG A 213 0.79 9.61 -28.17
CA ARG A 213 1.93 10.24 -28.86
C ARG A 213 3.11 10.51 -27.93
N ARG A 214 2.85 10.87 -26.66
CA ARG A 214 3.91 11.08 -25.65
C ARG A 214 4.53 9.79 -25.12
N LEU A 215 3.84 8.67 -25.29
CA LEU A 215 4.26 7.35 -24.82
C LEU A 215 4.38 6.37 -26.00
N PRO A 216 5.27 6.60 -26.99
CA PRO A 216 5.46 5.69 -28.11
C PRO A 216 6.04 4.35 -27.62
N ASP A 217 5.75 3.26 -28.34
CA ASP A 217 6.33 1.93 -28.11
C ASP A 217 6.09 1.33 -26.71
N ARG A 218 5.05 1.79 -26.00
CA ARG A 218 4.65 1.26 -24.68
C ARG A 218 3.33 0.53 -24.77
N SER A 219 3.25 -0.67 -24.21
CA SER A 219 1.94 -1.27 -23.93
C SER A 219 1.36 -0.58 -22.69
N LEU A 220 0.08 -0.25 -22.75
CA LEU A 220 -0.61 0.56 -21.74
C LEU A 220 -1.95 -0.09 -21.39
N ARG A 221 -2.41 0.11 -20.15
CA ARG A 221 -3.75 -0.26 -19.72
C ARG A 221 -4.62 1.00 -19.72
N LEU A 222 -5.72 0.99 -20.46
CA LEU A 222 -6.73 2.04 -20.39
C LEU A 222 -7.96 1.46 -19.69
N SER A 223 -8.35 2.04 -18.56
CA SER A 223 -9.52 1.57 -17.79
C SER A 223 -10.56 2.66 -17.67
N ARG A 224 -11.84 2.29 -17.55
CA ARG A 224 -12.92 3.21 -17.18
C ARG A 224 -12.57 3.88 -15.85
N TYR A 225 -12.79 5.19 -15.76
CA TYR A 225 -12.70 5.89 -14.49
C TYR A 225 -13.91 5.54 -13.62
N LEU A 226 -13.65 5.03 -12.41
CA LEU A 226 -14.67 4.74 -11.42
C LEU A 226 -14.52 5.71 -10.24
N PRO A 227 -15.55 6.52 -9.92
CA PRO A 227 -15.57 7.26 -8.67
C PRO A 227 -15.80 6.28 -7.51
N GLY A 228 -15.13 6.52 -6.39
CA GLY A 228 -15.24 5.65 -5.23
C GLY A 228 -14.08 5.81 -4.26
N LEU A 229 -14.21 5.13 -3.12
CA LEU A 229 -13.21 5.16 -2.06
C LEU A 229 -12.00 4.29 -2.47
N SER A 230 -10.80 4.86 -2.42
CA SER A 230 -9.56 4.10 -2.69
C SER A 230 -9.16 3.32 -1.46
N LEU A 231 -9.08 2.01 -1.55
CA LEU A 231 -8.76 1.13 -0.43
C LEU A 231 -7.43 0.42 -0.67
N THR A 232 -6.73 0.11 0.41
CA THR A 232 -5.62 -0.85 0.39
C THR A 232 -5.97 -2.02 1.31
N ALA A 233 -5.83 -3.23 0.81
CA ALA A 233 -5.88 -4.47 1.61
C ALA A 233 -4.66 -5.32 1.27
N GLY A 234 -4.15 -6.12 2.20
CA GLY A 234 -2.95 -6.91 1.94
C GLY A 234 -2.93 -8.21 2.71
N GLY A 235 -1.81 -8.90 2.62
CA GLY A 235 -1.64 -10.16 3.30
C GLY A 235 -0.21 -10.65 3.31
N CYS A 236 0.01 -11.72 4.06
CA CYS A 236 1.24 -12.50 4.03
C CYS A 236 0.95 -13.91 3.53
N VAL A 237 1.59 -14.28 2.43
CA VAL A 237 1.49 -15.60 1.82
C VAL A 237 2.52 -16.54 2.44
N GLY A 238 2.04 -17.51 3.21
CA GLY A 238 2.80 -18.66 3.69
C GLY A 238 2.91 -19.77 2.65
N ALA A 239 3.46 -20.90 3.06
CA ALA A 239 3.52 -22.08 2.19
C ALA A 239 2.18 -22.83 2.08
N ASP A 240 1.42 -22.84 3.17
CA ASP A 240 0.15 -23.53 3.32
C ASP A 240 -1.07 -22.62 3.13
N ARG A 241 -0.98 -21.34 3.51
CA ARG A 241 -2.11 -20.40 3.49
C ARG A 241 -1.71 -18.94 3.31
N THR A 242 -2.69 -18.08 3.04
CA THR A 242 -2.59 -16.62 3.10
C THR A 242 -3.22 -16.07 4.38
N VAL A 243 -2.53 -15.12 5.04
CA VAL A 243 -3.05 -14.38 6.19
C VAL A 243 -3.34 -12.94 5.79
N VAL A 244 -4.59 -12.49 5.89
CA VAL A 244 -5.03 -11.16 5.43
C VAL A 244 -4.93 -10.11 6.55
N THR A 245 -4.29 -8.99 6.24
CA THR A 245 -4.05 -7.88 7.16
C THR A 245 -5.20 -6.86 7.18
N ALA A 246 -5.04 -5.76 7.92
CA ALA A 246 -6.05 -4.70 8.01
C ALA A 246 -6.32 -4.03 6.64
N VAL A 247 -7.55 -3.53 6.47
CA VAL A 247 -7.89 -2.63 5.35
C VAL A 247 -7.62 -1.18 5.74
N SER A 248 -7.22 -0.36 4.77
CA SER A 248 -7.03 1.08 4.94
C SER A 248 -7.67 1.87 3.80
N HIS A 249 -8.01 3.12 4.06
CA HIS A 249 -8.31 4.11 3.03
C HIS A 249 -6.99 4.72 2.52
N GLN A 250 -6.75 4.60 1.21
CA GLN A 250 -5.55 5.09 0.53
C GLN A 250 -5.77 6.54 0.13
N LEU A 251 -4.87 7.42 0.59
CA LEU A 251 -4.87 8.82 0.21
C LEU A 251 -4.09 8.95 -1.10
N VAL A 252 -4.72 9.51 -2.13
CA VAL A 252 -4.14 9.63 -3.48
C VAL A 252 -4.36 11.03 -4.02
N GLY A 253 -3.30 11.60 -4.60
CA GLY A 253 -3.32 12.84 -5.36
C GLY A 253 -3.81 14.07 -4.60
N LEU A 254 -3.34 14.24 -3.36
CA LEU A 254 -3.64 15.41 -2.53
C LEU A 254 -2.67 16.55 -2.81
N PRO A 255 -3.10 17.65 -3.46
CA PRO A 255 -2.20 18.75 -3.79
C PRO A 255 -1.60 19.42 -2.55
N GLN A 256 -2.32 19.39 -1.40
CA GLN A 256 -1.80 19.88 -0.12
C GLN A 256 -0.49 19.20 0.29
N LEU A 257 -0.24 17.98 -0.20
CA LEU A 257 0.98 17.21 0.06
C LEU A 257 2.01 17.31 -1.07
N GLY A 258 1.82 18.20 -2.06
CA GLY A 258 2.71 18.34 -3.22
C GLY A 258 2.59 17.21 -4.26
N ALA A 259 1.54 16.40 -4.17
CA ALA A 259 1.35 15.21 -4.98
C ALA A 259 0.54 15.46 -6.25
N GLY A 260 0.84 14.73 -7.33
CA GLY A 260 0.06 14.69 -8.56
C GLY A 260 -1.14 13.74 -8.47
N TRP A 261 -2.09 13.83 -9.41
CA TRP A 261 -3.40 13.15 -9.34
C TRP A 261 -3.40 11.66 -8.95
N GLY A 262 -2.46 10.87 -9.48
CA GLY A 262 -2.36 9.43 -9.20
C GLY A 262 -1.28 9.05 -8.18
N THR A 263 -0.69 10.02 -7.49
CA THR A 263 0.44 9.82 -6.59
C THR A 263 -0.06 9.39 -5.20
N HIS A 264 0.51 8.31 -4.66
CA HIS A 264 0.25 7.88 -3.29
C HIS A 264 0.64 8.97 -2.30
N CYS A 265 -0.25 9.29 -1.37
CA CYS A 265 -0.09 10.36 -0.39
C CYS A 265 -0.14 9.86 1.06
N GLY A 266 -0.29 8.54 1.28
CA GLY A 266 -0.48 7.96 2.60
C GLY A 266 -1.70 7.06 2.71
N ASN A 267 -2.01 6.65 3.93
CA ASN A 267 -3.11 5.73 4.23
C ASN A 267 -3.68 6.03 5.62
N GLN A 268 -4.92 5.62 5.87
CA GLN A 268 -5.49 5.58 7.21
C GLN A 268 -6.25 4.28 7.44
N LEU A 269 -6.00 3.61 8.58
CA LEU A 269 -6.68 2.36 8.91
C LEU A 269 -8.17 2.61 9.11
N VAL A 270 -8.99 1.70 8.59
CA VAL A 270 -10.45 1.75 8.70
C VAL A 270 -10.95 0.47 9.35
N GLY A 271 -12.10 0.55 10.01
CA GLY A 271 -12.86 -0.59 10.48
C GLY A 271 -14.08 -0.88 9.59
N PRO A 272 -14.77 -2.00 9.82
CA PRO A 272 -15.95 -2.40 9.05
C PRO A 272 -17.06 -1.34 8.98
N ALA A 273 -17.31 -0.64 10.09
CA ALA A 273 -18.36 0.38 10.18
C ALA A 273 -18.01 1.70 9.48
N ASP A 274 -16.75 1.90 9.08
CA ASP A 274 -16.26 3.19 8.60
C ASP A 274 -16.48 3.39 7.08
N ILE A 275 -16.52 2.31 6.30
CA ILE A 275 -16.47 2.39 4.83
C ILE A 275 -17.75 1.91 4.12
N GLY A 276 -18.79 1.56 4.89
CA GLY A 276 -20.07 1.03 4.39
C GLY A 276 -20.16 -0.49 4.51
N ALA A 277 -21.39 -1.01 4.57
CA ALA A 277 -21.67 -2.42 4.77
C ALA A 277 -21.02 -3.30 3.68
N GLY A 278 -20.44 -4.43 4.08
CA GLY A 278 -19.83 -5.43 3.18
C GLY A 278 -18.49 -5.06 2.56
N ARG A 279 -18.19 -3.77 2.34
CA ARG A 279 -16.98 -3.31 1.63
C ARG A 279 -15.68 -3.74 2.31
N TYR A 280 -15.66 -3.76 3.64
CA TYR A 280 -14.50 -4.24 4.41
C TYR A 280 -14.24 -5.74 4.22
N ALA A 281 -15.30 -6.54 4.30
CA ALA A 281 -15.21 -7.99 4.10
C ALA A 281 -14.77 -8.29 2.66
N ALA A 282 -15.40 -7.66 1.66
CA ALA A 282 -15.05 -7.84 0.26
C ALA A 282 -13.60 -7.45 -0.07
N ALA A 283 -13.07 -6.37 0.54
CA ALA A 283 -11.67 -6.01 0.40
C ALA A 283 -10.72 -7.08 0.97
N ARG A 284 -11.08 -7.68 2.10
CA ARG A 284 -10.31 -8.79 2.71
C ARG A 284 -10.42 -10.07 1.89
N ASP A 285 -11.61 -10.40 1.39
CA ASP A 285 -11.85 -11.57 0.55
C ASP A 285 -11.06 -11.48 -0.77
N ALA A 286 -11.05 -10.30 -1.39
CA ALA A 286 -10.22 -10.03 -2.57
C ALA A 286 -8.72 -10.22 -2.27
N ALA A 287 -8.23 -9.70 -1.14
CA ALA A 287 -6.85 -9.92 -0.70
C ALA A 287 -6.55 -11.40 -0.46
N HIS A 288 -7.44 -12.14 0.20
CA HIS A 288 -7.28 -13.58 0.41
C HIS A 288 -7.19 -14.33 -0.92
N ALA A 289 -8.17 -14.12 -1.82
CA ALA A 289 -8.25 -14.82 -3.09
C ALA A 289 -7.01 -14.57 -3.97
N VAL A 290 -6.56 -13.31 -4.09
CA VAL A 290 -5.33 -13.00 -4.81
C VAL A 290 -4.10 -13.60 -4.13
N GLY A 291 -4.04 -13.58 -2.79
CA GLY A 291 -2.96 -14.21 -2.04
C GLY A 291 -2.86 -15.72 -2.31
N GLU A 292 -3.98 -16.43 -2.40
CA GLU A 292 -4.00 -17.86 -2.74
C GLU A 292 -3.53 -18.13 -4.18
N VAL A 293 -3.91 -17.28 -5.13
CA VAL A 293 -3.41 -17.32 -6.53
C VAL A 293 -1.90 -17.08 -6.59
N LEU A 294 -1.38 -16.13 -5.79
CA LEU A 294 0.06 -15.90 -5.65
C LEU A 294 0.76 -17.09 -4.98
N ARG A 295 0.16 -17.69 -3.95
CA ARG A 295 0.67 -18.87 -3.23
C ARG A 295 0.85 -20.06 -4.16
N ALA A 296 -0.16 -20.33 -5.00
CA ALA A 296 -0.14 -21.41 -5.99
C ALA A 296 0.99 -21.26 -7.00
N ARG A 297 1.43 -20.02 -7.27
CA ARG A 297 2.60 -19.72 -8.12
C ARG A 297 3.94 -19.65 -7.37
N GLY A 298 3.96 -19.99 -6.08
CA GLY A 298 5.17 -20.00 -5.27
C GLY A 298 5.56 -18.65 -4.68
N TYR A 299 4.67 -17.65 -4.68
CA TYR A 299 4.89 -16.41 -3.92
C TYR A 299 4.97 -16.74 -2.42
N ARG A 300 5.87 -16.08 -1.69
CA ARG A 300 6.01 -16.17 -0.23
C ARG A 300 6.33 -14.78 0.30
N GLY A 301 5.69 -14.37 1.39
CA GLY A 301 5.92 -13.06 2.00
C GLY A 301 4.74 -12.11 1.84
N VAL A 302 4.99 -10.81 2.01
CA VAL A 302 3.94 -9.79 2.15
C VAL A 302 3.65 -9.15 0.80
N PHE A 303 2.37 -8.95 0.51
CA PHE A 303 1.87 -8.19 -0.62
C PHE A 303 0.76 -7.24 -0.17
N GLY A 304 0.41 -6.30 -1.04
CA GLY A 304 -0.79 -5.49 -0.90
C GLY A 304 -1.53 -5.35 -2.22
N LEU A 305 -2.78 -4.91 -2.13
CA LEU A 305 -3.70 -4.66 -3.23
C LEU A 305 -4.21 -3.23 -3.10
N ASP A 306 -4.19 -2.52 -4.22
CA ASP A 306 -4.90 -1.26 -4.35
C ASP A 306 -6.27 -1.58 -4.96
N LEU A 307 -7.32 -1.21 -4.23
CA LEU A 307 -8.71 -1.51 -4.53
C LEU A 307 -9.50 -0.20 -4.67
N LEU A 308 -10.63 -0.26 -5.36
CA LEU A 308 -11.65 0.80 -5.35
C LEU A 308 -12.94 0.20 -4.82
N ALA A 309 -13.59 0.89 -3.89
CA ALA A 309 -14.98 0.65 -3.53
C ALA A 309 -15.83 1.72 -4.25
N PRO A 310 -16.46 1.39 -5.39
CA PRO A 310 -17.23 2.36 -6.17
C PRO A 310 -18.39 2.93 -5.38
N ASP A 311 -18.80 4.14 -5.73
CA ASP A 311 -20.02 4.73 -5.16
C ASP A 311 -21.25 3.90 -5.53
N ASP A 312 -22.26 3.91 -4.65
CA ASP A 312 -23.48 3.17 -4.90
C ASP A 312 -24.16 3.71 -6.17
N GLY A 313 -24.44 2.83 -7.14
CA GLY A 313 -24.97 3.20 -8.46
C GLY A 313 -23.92 3.39 -9.56
N ALA A 314 -22.62 3.27 -9.25
CA ALA A 314 -21.61 3.09 -10.30
C ALA A 314 -21.79 1.70 -10.94
N ASP A 315 -22.20 1.66 -12.20
CA ASP A 315 -22.27 0.43 -13.00
C ASP A 315 -20.86 -0.16 -13.17
N VAL A 316 -20.49 -1.03 -12.25
CA VAL A 316 -19.42 -2.01 -12.47
C VAL A 316 -20.03 -3.06 -13.38
N ALA A 317 -19.54 -3.18 -14.61
CA ALA A 317 -19.95 -4.25 -15.49
C ALA A 317 -19.80 -5.57 -14.70
N PRO A 318 -20.90 -6.33 -14.49
CA PRO A 318 -20.76 -7.68 -13.93
C PRO A 318 -19.79 -8.39 -14.85
N ASP A 319 -18.73 -8.96 -14.29
CA ASP A 319 -17.57 -9.42 -15.04
C ASP A 319 -17.99 -10.01 -16.38
N ALA A 320 -17.36 -9.52 -17.44
CA ALA A 320 -17.18 -10.30 -18.65
C ALA A 320 -16.31 -11.50 -18.27
N VAL A 321 -16.87 -12.45 -17.51
CA VAL A 321 -16.54 -13.86 -17.66
C VAL A 321 -16.98 -14.17 -19.08
N THR A 322 -16.13 -13.83 -20.04
CA THR A 322 -16.24 -14.38 -21.38
C THR A 322 -16.31 -15.89 -21.18
N ASP A 323 -17.44 -16.49 -21.54
CA ASP A 323 -17.63 -17.93 -21.67
C ASP A 323 -16.51 -18.50 -22.57
N GLY A 324 -15.36 -18.75 -21.97
CA GLY A 324 -14.32 -19.60 -22.51
C GLY A 324 -14.68 -21.00 -22.10
N SER A 325 -15.62 -21.62 -22.81
CA SER A 325 -15.97 -23.03 -22.67
C SER A 325 -14.73 -23.91 -22.92
N GLY A 326 -13.90 -24.08 -21.91
CA GLY A 326 -12.88 -25.10 -21.80
C GLY A 326 -13.23 -25.97 -20.61
N ALA A 327 -13.87 -27.11 -20.87
CA ALA A 327 -14.32 -28.06 -19.87
C ALA A 327 -13.19 -28.42 -18.89
N VAL A 328 -13.40 -28.16 -17.60
CA VAL A 328 -12.65 -28.78 -16.51
C VAL A 328 -13.43 -30.02 -16.05
N PRO A 329 -12.83 -31.22 -15.97
CA PRO A 329 -13.55 -32.43 -15.55
C PRO A 329 -13.81 -32.41 -14.05
N GLY A 330 -15.01 -32.86 -13.67
CA GLY A 330 -15.58 -32.73 -12.34
C GLY A 330 -14.91 -33.56 -11.23
N GLY A 331 -14.88 -32.95 -10.04
CA GLY A 331 -14.81 -33.62 -8.74
C GLY A 331 -16.04 -33.22 -7.93
N ALA A 332 -16.88 -34.20 -7.59
CA ALA A 332 -18.16 -33.99 -6.91
C ALA A 332 -17.98 -33.71 -5.41
N VAL A 333 -18.74 -32.74 -4.89
CA VAL A 333 -19.05 -32.59 -3.45
C VAL A 333 -20.56 -32.41 -3.31
N PRO A 334 -21.27 -33.20 -2.47
CA PRO A 334 -22.71 -33.04 -2.27
C PRO A 334 -23.07 -32.37 -0.92
N GLY A 335 -24.17 -31.59 -0.94
CA GLY A 335 -24.98 -31.17 0.22
C GLY A 335 -24.77 -29.70 0.64
N GLU A 336 -25.75 -28.84 0.89
CA GLU A 336 -27.22 -28.90 0.96
C GLU A 336 -27.75 -27.48 0.65
N ALA A 337 -28.95 -27.39 0.08
CA ALA A 337 -29.62 -26.15 -0.30
C ALA A 337 -30.43 -25.59 0.87
N GLY A 338 -30.06 -24.39 1.32
CA GLY A 338 -30.90 -23.52 2.15
C GLY A 338 -31.41 -22.35 1.32
N ASP A 339 -32.72 -22.25 1.19
CA ASP A 339 -33.46 -21.19 0.50
C ASP A 339 -33.41 -19.90 1.35
N GLY A 340 -32.33 -19.13 1.17
CA GLY A 340 -32.12 -17.82 1.80
C GLY A 340 -32.54 -16.71 0.84
N GLY A 341 -33.53 -15.91 1.25
CA GLY A 341 -34.11 -14.84 0.44
C GLY A 341 -33.05 -13.94 -0.21
N ALA A 342 -33.30 -13.59 -1.48
CA ALA A 342 -32.52 -12.66 -2.29
C ALA A 342 -32.59 -11.23 -1.69
N GLY A 343 -31.94 -11.04 -0.54
CA GLY A 343 -31.52 -9.72 -0.09
C GLY A 343 -30.52 -9.19 -1.11
N ASP A 344 -30.78 -7.97 -1.58
CA ASP A 344 -30.00 -7.24 -2.57
C ASP A 344 -28.49 -7.42 -2.38
N SER A 345 -27.90 -8.32 -3.17
CA SER A 345 -26.47 -8.70 -3.12
C SER A 345 -25.57 -7.64 -3.77
N SER A 346 -26.05 -6.40 -3.86
CA SER A 346 -25.26 -5.22 -4.19
C SER A 346 -24.27 -4.85 -3.08
N GLY A 347 -24.47 -5.40 -1.87
CA GLY A 347 -23.67 -5.14 -0.68
C GLY A 347 -22.18 -5.43 -0.86
N GLY A 348 -21.36 -4.38 -0.87
CA GLY A 348 -19.94 -4.47 -0.57
C GLY A 348 -18.97 -4.56 -1.74
N ARG A 349 -19.36 -4.29 -2.99
CA ARG A 349 -18.46 -4.48 -4.15
C ARG A 349 -17.15 -3.68 -4.04
N VAL A 350 -16.04 -4.36 -4.32
CA VAL A 350 -14.73 -3.76 -4.53
C VAL A 350 -14.17 -4.25 -5.86
N VAL A 351 -13.36 -3.43 -6.51
CA VAL A 351 -12.62 -3.81 -7.72
C VAL A 351 -11.13 -3.61 -7.52
N ALA A 352 -10.33 -4.53 -8.04
CA ALA A 352 -8.88 -4.46 -7.93
C ALA A 352 -8.26 -3.60 -9.04
N VAL A 353 -7.32 -2.74 -8.64
CA VAL A 353 -6.59 -1.86 -9.54
C VAL A 353 -5.19 -2.41 -9.78
N GLU A 354 -4.50 -2.82 -8.72
CA GLU A 354 -3.07 -3.13 -8.76
C GLU A 354 -2.65 -4.09 -7.64
N ILE A 355 -1.69 -4.97 -7.94
CA ILE A 355 -0.99 -5.79 -6.94
C ILE A 355 0.37 -5.14 -6.67
N ASN A 356 0.65 -4.95 -5.38
CA ASN A 356 1.93 -4.50 -4.87
C ASN A 356 2.63 -5.70 -4.21
N PRO A 357 3.49 -6.46 -4.93
CA PRO A 357 4.17 -7.65 -4.40
C PRO A 357 5.35 -7.28 -3.48
N ARG A 358 5.12 -6.34 -2.57
CA ARG A 358 6.10 -5.68 -1.73
C ARG A 358 5.48 -5.21 -0.42
N PHE A 359 6.33 -4.76 0.49
CA PHE A 359 5.88 -3.99 1.64
C PHE A 359 5.36 -2.64 1.14
N GLN A 360 4.08 -2.35 1.37
CA GLN A 360 3.56 -1.00 1.17
C GLN A 360 3.81 -0.16 2.42
N THR A 361 3.93 1.16 2.27
CA THR A 361 4.17 2.06 3.41
C THR A 361 3.09 1.92 4.48
N VAL A 362 1.84 1.59 4.11
CA VAL A 362 0.74 1.35 5.07
C VAL A 362 1.03 0.23 6.06
N LEU A 363 1.92 -0.71 5.72
CA LEU A 363 2.21 -1.85 6.58
C LEU A 363 2.77 -1.42 7.94
N ALA A 364 3.38 -0.25 8.05
CA ALA A 364 3.77 0.31 9.34
C ALA A 364 2.56 0.55 10.26
N LEU A 365 1.46 1.08 9.73
CA LEU A 365 0.21 1.24 10.47
C LEU A 365 -0.39 -0.12 10.83
N VAL A 366 -0.39 -1.05 9.88
CA VAL A 366 -0.88 -2.43 10.08
C VAL A 366 -0.13 -3.11 11.21
N GLN A 367 1.20 -3.05 11.24
CA GLN A 367 2.00 -3.64 12.32
C GLN A 367 1.72 -3.01 13.68
N ALA A 368 1.52 -1.70 13.73
CA ALA A 368 1.14 -1.03 14.97
C ALA A 368 -0.23 -1.53 15.46
N ALA A 369 -1.17 -1.77 14.56
CA ALA A 369 -2.48 -2.36 14.87
C ALA A 369 -2.38 -3.85 15.28
N GLU A 370 -1.60 -4.67 14.57
CA GLU A 370 -1.33 -6.07 14.90
C GLU A 370 -0.72 -6.19 16.29
N ARG A 371 0.31 -5.40 16.58
CA ARG A 371 0.94 -5.35 17.90
C ARG A 371 -0.05 -4.94 18.99
N HIS A 372 -0.87 -3.92 18.74
CA HIS A 372 -1.90 -3.50 19.67
C HIS A 372 -2.92 -4.62 19.96
N ALA A 373 -3.17 -5.48 18.97
CA ALA A 373 -4.04 -6.65 19.08
C ALA A 373 -3.34 -7.90 19.66
N GLY A 374 -2.05 -7.83 20.02
CA GLY A 374 -1.27 -8.99 20.48
C GLY A 374 -0.95 -10.00 19.38
N LEU A 375 -0.84 -9.53 18.13
CA LEU A 375 -0.45 -10.33 16.98
C LEU A 375 1.00 -10.02 16.59
N LEU A 376 1.68 -11.02 16.02
CA LEU A 376 3.01 -10.87 15.46
C LEU A 376 2.97 -9.83 14.31
N PRO A 377 3.78 -8.76 14.36
CA PRO A 377 3.86 -7.81 13.27
C PRO A 377 4.14 -8.48 11.93
N SER A 378 3.53 -8.01 10.85
CA SER A 378 3.63 -8.53 9.50
C SER A 378 5.07 -8.75 9.00
N LEU A 379 6.06 -7.94 9.43
CA LEU A 379 7.47 -8.21 9.14
C LEU A 379 7.97 -9.52 9.76
N GLY A 380 7.56 -9.84 10.98
CA GLY A 380 7.87 -11.12 11.62
C GLY A 380 7.15 -12.27 10.93
N LEU A 381 5.89 -12.07 10.54
CA LEU A 381 5.11 -13.05 9.78
C LEU A 381 5.74 -13.34 8.40
N HIS A 382 6.25 -12.32 7.72
CA HIS A 382 7.02 -12.45 6.48
C HIS A 382 8.22 -13.39 6.66
N VAL A 383 9.00 -13.20 7.73
CA VAL A 383 10.15 -14.05 8.02
C VAL A 383 9.70 -15.49 8.27
N LEU A 384 8.63 -15.71 9.04
CA LEU A 384 8.08 -17.06 9.26
C LEU A 384 7.60 -17.72 7.95
N ALA A 385 6.92 -16.97 7.08
CA ALA A 385 6.43 -17.46 5.79
C ALA A 385 7.54 -18.00 4.86
N HIS A 386 8.77 -17.48 5.00
CA HIS A 386 9.93 -17.97 4.26
C HIS A 386 10.69 -19.12 4.94
N LEU A 387 10.55 -19.27 6.27
CA LEU A 387 11.34 -20.21 7.06
C LEU A 387 10.58 -21.48 7.45
N LEU A 388 9.25 -21.43 7.46
CA LEU A 388 8.41 -22.55 7.87
C LEU A 388 7.69 -23.18 6.67
N PRO A 389 7.51 -24.52 6.68
CA PRO A 389 6.68 -25.20 5.69
C PRO A 389 5.18 -24.93 5.89
N GLU A 390 4.78 -24.53 7.10
CA GLU A 390 3.41 -24.18 7.47
C GLU A 390 3.45 -23.02 8.46
N LEU A 391 2.54 -22.06 8.31
CA LEU A 391 2.41 -20.98 9.28
C LEU A 391 1.79 -21.50 10.59
N PRO A 392 2.14 -20.91 11.75
CA PRO A 392 1.47 -21.21 13.01
C PRO A 392 -0.03 -20.93 12.94
N PRO A 393 -0.84 -21.47 13.89
CA PRO A 393 -2.26 -21.18 13.98
C PRO A 393 -2.53 -19.67 13.94
N VAL A 394 -3.45 -19.29 13.05
CA VAL A 394 -3.91 -17.90 12.91
C VAL A 394 -5.02 -17.66 13.93
N ARG A 395 -4.92 -16.55 14.65
CA ARG A 395 -5.96 -16.02 15.53
C ARG A 395 -6.65 -14.85 14.84
N GLU A 396 -7.97 -14.83 14.94
CA GLU A 396 -8.79 -13.70 14.55
C GLU A 396 -9.03 -12.77 15.74
N VAL A 397 -8.95 -11.46 15.48
CA VAL A 397 -9.26 -10.41 16.45
C VAL A 397 -10.38 -9.57 15.86
N THR A 398 -11.40 -9.31 16.67
CA THR A 398 -12.62 -8.57 16.29
C THR A 398 -12.64 -7.14 16.83
N THR A 399 -11.62 -6.76 17.61
CA THR A 399 -11.47 -5.38 18.08
C THR A 399 -11.21 -4.45 16.90
N PRO A 400 -11.93 -3.32 16.77
CA PRO A 400 -11.66 -2.34 15.74
C PRO A 400 -10.18 -1.93 15.72
N PRO A 401 -9.56 -1.79 14.53
CA PRO A 401 -8.19 -1.35 14.47
C PRO A 401 -8.07 0.07 15.05
N PRO A 402 -6.95 0.41 15.70
CA PRO A 402 -6.71 1.79 16.11
C PRO A 402 -6.79 2.72 14.90
N ARG A 403 -7.30 3.93 15.10
CA ARG A 403 -7.44 4.94 14.04
C ARG A 403 -6.10 5.58 13.72
N LEU A 404 -5.21 4.80 13.12
CA LEU A 404 -3.89 5.24 12.72
C LEU A 404 -3.92 5.78 11.30
N SER A 405 -3.08 6.77 11.01
CA SER A 405 -2.88 7.24 9.66
C SER A 405 -1.45 7.67 9.42
N GLN A 406 -1.14 7.87 8.14
CA GLN A 406 0.10 8.47 7.71
C GLN A 406 -0.13 9.31 6.46
N VAL A 407 0.70 10.33 6.30
CA VAL A 407 0.77 11.14 5.09
C VAL A 407 2.21 11.17 4.57
N VAL A 408 2.36 11.23 3.25
CA VAL A 408 3.63 11.41 2.56
C VAL A 408 3.66 12.83 2.02
N VAL A 409 4.65 13.61 2.44
CA VAL A 409 4.90 14.95 1.94
C VAL A 409 5.87 14.84 0.77
N HIS A 410 5.47 15.41 -0.37
CA HIS A 410 6.25 15.48 -1.59
C HIS A 410 6.83 16.88 -1.78
N ALA A 411 7.97 16.96 -2.47
CA ALA A 411 8.47 18.21 -3.01
C ALA A 411 7.47 18.73 -4.05
N ASP A 412 6.98 19.96 -3.91
CA ASP A 412 6.03 20.54 -4.87
C ASP A 412 6.72 21.17 -6.09
N ARG A 413 8.03 21.36 -6.01
CA ARG A 413 8.90 21.90 -7.05
C ARG A 413 10.27 21.25 -6.96
N ALA A 414 11.09 21.46 -7.98
CA ALA A 414 12.50 21.13 -7.89
C ALA A 414 13.18 22.06 -6.86
N ALA A 415 14.01 21.51 -5.98
CA ALA A 415 14.72 22.24 -4.93
C ALA A 415 15.97 21.47 -4.49
N THR A 416 16.81 22.09 -3.65
CA THR A 416 17.88 21.38 -2.92
C THR A 416 17.54 21.35 -1.44
N LEU A 417 17.49 20.16 -0.86
CA LEU A 417 17.30 19.95 0.57
C LEU A 417 18.64 20.12 1.28
N ALA A 418 18.78 21.18 2.07
CA ALA A 418 20.02 21.43 2.82
C ALA A 418 20.14 20.49 4.03
N ALA A 419 19.02 20.19 4.69
CA ALA A 419 18.94 19.30 5.83
C ALA A 419 17.56 18.63 5.89
N LEU A 420 17.48 17.54 6.64
CA LEU A 420 16.24 16.83 6.92
C LEU A 420 16.02 16.81 8.44
N PRO A 421 14.76 16.76 8.91
CA PRO A 421 14.50 16.52 10.32
C PRO A 421 15.04 15.16 10.75
N GLU A 422 15.46 15.05 12.01
CA GLU A 422 15.84 13.76 12.59
C GLU A 422 14.64 12.79 12.60
N PRO A 423 14.81 11.49 12.29
CA PRO A 423 13.75 10.52 12.48
C PRO A 423 13.33 10.48 13.96
N GLY A 424 12.05 10.69 14.25
CA GLY A 424 11.67 10.92 15.65
C GLY A 424 10.21 11.18 15.92
N ARG A 425 9.91 11.34 17.20
CA ARG A 425 8.62 11.85 17.67
C ARG A 425 8.70 13.37 17.76
N TYR A 426 7.72 14.03 17.19
CA TYR A 426 7.58 15.48 17.18
C TYR A 426 6.28 15.89 17.85
N ARG A 427 6.25 17.09 18.42
CA ARG A 427 5.04 17.78 18.88
C ARG A 427 4.83 19.07 18.12
N LEU A 428 3.58 19.34 17.76
CA LEU A 428 3.21 20.57 17.09
C LEU A 428 3.04 21.70 18.11
N ALA A 429 3.80 22.78 17.97
CA ALA A 429 3.67 23.97 18.79
C ALA A 429 2.29 24.63 18.58
N PRO A 430 1.64 25.16 19.63
CA PRO A 430 0.28 25.70 19.53
C PRO A 430 0.13 26.91 18.58
N ALA A 431 1.14 27.79 18.49
CA ALA A 431 0.97 29.14 17.93
C ALA A 431 1.38 29.29 16.46
N ASP A 432 2.42 28.59 16.02
CA ASP A 432 3.15 28.85 14.77
C ASP A 432 3.24 27.62 13.85
N SER A 433 2.70 26.48 14.29
CA SER A 433 2.85 25.20 13.60
C SER A 433 4.31 24.81 13.37
N ALA A 434 5.22 25.27 14.25
CA ALA A 434 6.55 24.68 14.35
C ALA A 434 6.43 23.28 14.96
N ALA A 435 7.28 22.35 14.52
CA ALA A 435 7.39 21.03 15.14
C ALA A 435 8.62 20.99 16.05
N GLU A 436 8.41 20.65 17.31
CA GLU A 436 9.46 20.43 18.29
C GLU A 436 9.81 18.94 18.33
N TRP A 437 11.09 18.60 18.18
CA TRP A 437 11.55 17.24 18.33
C TRP A 437 11.53 16.85 19.81
N LEU A 438 10.81 15.78 20.14
CA LEU A 438 10.71 15.29 21.51
C LEU A 438 11.80 14.27 21.82
N CYS A 439 11.92 13.26 20.96
CA CYS A 439 12.81 12.13 21.15
C CYS A 439 12.97 11.32 19.86
N ALA A 440 13.94 10.40 19.86
CA ALA A 440 14.12 9.43 18.79
C ALA A 440 12.89 8.51 18.65
N ALA A 441 12.70 7.94 17.46
CA ALA A 441 11.46 7.26 17.10
C ALA A 441 11.26 5.88 17.77
N ASP A 442 12.27 5.37 18.47
CA ASP A 442 12.21 4.13 19.25
C ASP A 442 11.47 4.29 20.59
N HIS A 443 11.15 5.52 21.00
CA HIS A 443 10.55 5.82 22.31
C HIS A 443 9.02 5.72 22.37
N GLY A 444 8.45 4.60 21.93
CA GLY A 444 7.07 4.19 22.25
C GLY A 444 6.16 3.93 21.05
N PRO A 445 5.03 3.22 21.26
CA PRO A 445 4.15 2.82 20.16
C PRO A 445 3.44 4.03 19.53
N LEU A 446 3.17 3.94 18.22
CA LEU A 446 2.38 4.93 17.48
C LEU A 446 0.99 5.13 18.10
N THR A 447 0.36 4.07 18.61
CA THR A 447 -0.94 4.12 19.32
C THR A 447 -0.91 4.93 20.62
N GLY A 448 0.28 5.27 21.12
CA GLY A 448 0.48 6.12 22.30
C GLY A 448 0.89 7.55 21.97
N ALA A 449 0.87 7.96 20.68
CA ALA A 449 1.09 9.36 20.33
C ALA A 449 -0.12 10.23 20.71
N ALA A 450 0.15 11.41 21.26
CA ALA A 450 -0.89 12.40 21.54
C ALA A 450 -1.49 12.99 20.23
N PRO A 451 -2.68 13.61 20.26
CA PRO A 451 -3.30 14.20 19.06
C PRO A 451 -2.46 15.28 18.37
N ASP A 452 -1.59 15.95 19.13
CA ASP A 452 -0.64 16.97 18.68
C ASP A 452 0.78 16.43 18.49
N GLU A 453 0.96 15.10 18.48
CA GLU A 453 2.22 14.42 18.20
C GLU A 453 2.17 13.65 16.89
N ALA A 454 3.34 13.51 16.26
CA ALA A 454 3.53 12.70 15.06
C ALA A 454 4.90 12.00 15.08
N LEU A 455 5.01 10.87 14.39
CA LEU A 455 6.31 10.28 14.06
C LEU A 455 6.73 10.76 12.68
N TRP A 456 7.94 11.28 12.55
CA TRP A 456 8.49 11.78 11.29
C TRP A 456 9.62 10.88 10.80
N TRP A 457 9.61 10.62 9.50
CA TRP A 457 10.52 9.71 8.82
C TRP A 457 11.00 10.34 7.52
N PRO A 458 12.24 10.84 7.45
CA PRO A 458 12.82 11.32 6.20
C PRO A 458 12.84 10.21 5.14
N HIS A 459 12.36 10.54 3.94
CA HIS A 459 12.31 9.65 2.77
C HIS A 459 13.29 10.05 1.67
N ALA A 460 13.86 11.25 1.76
CA ALA A 460 14.92 11.75 0.91
C ALA A 460 16.26 11.79 1.66
N ALA A 461 17.32 12.20 0.96
CA ALA A 461 18.60 12.62 1.54
C ALA A 461 18.82 14.12 1.24
N PRO A 462 19.73 14.80 1.96
CA PRO A 462 20.18 16.12 1.57
C PRO A 462 20.70 16.11 0.13
N GLY A 463 20.32 17.12 -0.66
CA GLY A 463 20.63 17.19 -2.09
C GLY A 463 19.42 17.55 -2.96
N PRO A 464 19.56 17.41 -4.29
CA PRO A 464 18.52 17.80 -5.23
C PRO A 464 17.31 16.87 -5.16
N VAL A 465 16.13 17.46 -5.16
CA VAL A 465 14.84 16.77 -5.32
C VAL A 465 14.06 17.36 -6.48
N ALA A 466 13.29 16.54 -7.18
CA ALA A 466 12.38 16.96 -8.22
C ALA A 466 10.94 17.06 -7.69
N ALA A 467 10.09 17.80 -8.42
CA ALA A 467 8.66 17.85 -8.11
C ALA A 467 8.04 16.44 -8.09
N GLY A 468 7.26 16.18 -7.04
CA GLY A 468 6.60 14.90 -6.75
C GLY A 468 7.50 13.87 -6.04
N ASP A 469 8.79 14.14 -5.82
CA ASP A 469 9.64 13.23 -5.03
C ASP A 469 9.15 13.21 -3.58
N GLU A 470 9.14 12.02 -2.97
CA GLU A 470 8.77 11.85 -1.57
C GLU A 470 9.89 12.36 -0.65
N VAL A 471 9.57 13.26 0.28
CA VAL A 471 10.57 13.89 1.15
C VAL A 471 10.44 13.44 2.60
N LEU A 472 9.21 13.35 3.10
CA LEU A 472 8.94 13.00 4.50
C LEU A 472 7.66 12.16 4.61
N LEU A 473 7.69 11.11 5.42
CA LEU A 473 6.51 10.40 5.89
C LEU A 473 6.21 10.82 7.33
N ALA A 474 4.97 11.21 7.60
CA ALA A 474 4.47 11.52 8.95
C ALA A 474 3.36 10.55 9.34
N GLN A 475 3.39 10.01 10.56
CA GLN A 475 2.41 9.06 11.09
C GLN A 475 1.72 9.62 12.33
N PHE A 476 0.42 9.32 12.48
CA PHE A 476 -0.45 9.90 13.49
C PHE A 476 -1.31 8.85 14.20
N ASN A 477 -1.64 9.13 15.46
CA ASN A 477 -2.67 8.41 16.23
C ASN A 477 -4.04 9.07 16.05
N GLY A 478 -4.49 9.13 14.81
CA GLY A 478 -5.77 9.69 14.39
C GLY A 478 -5.85 9.66 12.87
N TRP A 479 -7.02 9.97 12.29
CA TRP A 479 -7.15 10.12 10.84
C TRP A 479 -6.67 11.49 10.36
N SER A 480 -5.87 11.50 9.31
CA SER A 480 -5.39 12.73 8.67
C SER A 480 -6.36 13.31 7.65
N ALA A 481 -7.36 12.56 7.20
CA ALA A 481 -8.29 13.01 6.17
C ALA A 481 -9.70 12.43 6.35
N ALA A 482 -10.69 13.04 5.69
CA ALA A 482 -12.04 12.50 5.62
C ALA A 482 -12.08 11.15 4.85
N LEU A 483 -13.10 10.34 5.10
CA LEU A 483 -13.37 9.11 4.33
C LEU A 483 -14.28 9.44 3.15
N GLU A 484 -13.68 9.95 2.08
CA GLU A 484 -14.37 10.32 0.85
C GLU A 484 -13.45 10.05 -0.36
N PRO A 485 -13.98 9.83 -1.58
CA PRO A 485 -13.19 9.50 -2.77
C PRO A 485 -12.03 10.44 -3.10
N ARG A 486 -12.12 11.72 -2.71
CA ARG A 486 -11.08 12.74 -2.91
C ARG A 486 -10.91 13.55 -1.63
N PRO A 487 -10.24 12.97 -0.63
CA PRO A 487 -10.34 13.47 0.72
C PRO A 487 -9.57 14.77 0.89
N ARG A 488 -10.10 15.67 1.73
CA ARG A 488 -9.34 16.82 2.21
C ARG A 488 -8.59 16.45 3.50
N LEU A 489 -7.35 16.96 3.63
CA LEU A 489 -6.63 16.88 4.89
C LEU A 489 -7.43 17.57 6.01
N SER A 490 -7.39 16.98 7.20
CA SER A 490 -7.90 17.61 8.42
C SER A 490 -7.06 18.87 8.75
N PRO A 491 -7.62 19.83 9.50
CA PRO A 491 -6.85 21.02 9.92
C PRO A 491 -5.54 20.66 10.64
N ALA A 492 -5.55 19.61 11.47
CA ALA A 492 -4.35 19.13 12.16
C ALA A 492 -3.30 18.58 11.19
N ALA A 493 -3.69 17.72 10.24
CA ALA A 493 -2.78 17.16 9.25
C ALA A 493 -2.21 18.23 8.30
N LEU A 494 -3.01 19.26 7.97
CA LEU A 494 -2.54 20.40 7.19
C LEU A 494 -1.47 21.20 7.95
N ARG A 495 -1.67 21.48 9.24
CA ARG A 495 -0.65 22.15 10.07
C ARG A 495 0.64 21.33 10.15
N TRP A 496 0.54 20.01 10.30
CA TRP A 496 1.70 19.12 10.25
C TRP A 496 2.42 19.17 8.90
N THR A 497 1.70 19.27 7.80
CA THR A 497 2.29 19.41 6.46
C THR A 497 3.05 20.73 6.30
N ILE A 498 2.50 21.83 6.84
CA ILE A 498 3.18 23.12 6.89
C ILE A 498 4.46 23.04 7.73
N ALA A 499 4.37 22.43 8.92
CA ALA A 499 5.50 22.21 9.82
C ALA A 499 6.62 21.41 9.15
N ALA A 500 6.25 20.30 8.47
CA ALA A 500 7.17 19.46 7.72
C ALA A 500 7.91 20.27 6.65
N ARG A 501 7.18 21.01 5.81
CA ARG A 501 7.79 21.85 4.76
C ARG A 501 8.71 22.93 5.32
N ALA A 502 8.34 23.56 6.43
CA ALA A 502 9.20 24.53 7.11
C ALA A 502 10.50 23.90 7.64
N ALA A 503 10.44 22.64 8.09
CA ALA A 503 11.61 21.90 8.56
C ALA A 503 12.57 21.49 7.43
N LEU A 504 12.11 21.42 6.18
CA LEU A 504 12.88 20.91 5.05
C LEU A 504 13.95 21.86 4.47
N ARG A 505 14.15 23.07 5.04
CA ARG A 505 15.20 24.05 4.66
C ARG A 505 15.52 24.03 3.16
N GLU A 506 14.50 24.26 2.34
CA GLU A 506 14.66 24.32 0.89
C GLU A 506 15.44 25.57 0.49
N GLU A 507 16.57 25.39 -0.19
CA GLU A 507 17.20 26.48 -0.93
C GLU A 507 16.60 26.50 -2.36
N PRO A 508 16.19 27.69 -2.86
CA PRO A 508 15.55 27.84 -4.17
C PRO A 508 16.44 27.50 -5.36
#